data_AF-A0A7Y6M0T1-F1
#
_entry.id   AF-A0A7Y6M0T1-F1
#
_cell.length_a   1.000
_cell.length_b   1.000
_cell.length_c   1.000
_cell.angle_alpha   90.00
_cell.angle_beta   90.00
_cell.angle_gamma   90.00
#
_symmetry.space_group_name_H-M   'P 1'
#
loop_
_entity.id
_entity.type
_entity.pdbx_description
1 polymer ?
#
loop_
_entity_poly.entity_id
_entity_poly.type
_entity_poly.pdbx_seq_one_letter_code
_entity_poly.pdbx_strand_id
1 'polypeptide(L)'
;MAKAMISLYPKAWRQRYGEEVADVIDARPARVRTVVDLVVGAADAWLHHRRVPGAGPLRVPLATILACAGAGLLLLWNPGMRDAADLASLHGVWAEAAGRGMLAEQLHGLARLLYATAAAAAVLSVVPLVFTCLTAMRRSGDRVTRITAGRIFVTAVLLAVPVAMIGLGFVGMAFLDIGYPVGPLGEAMVGGFLVPIIMATVLALPMMAMGVPSLGSYVRGTGRILMGAAVTNAAAWLCVVVLLAMGLEQASWSFVGIMAVSAFVSMYMAALVVRNAWGRGRTVLDRLKPA
;
A
#
# COMPACT_ATOMS: atom_id res chain seq x y z
N MET A 1 -7.87 18.75 -16.15
CA MET A 1 -7.44 17.92 -15.00
C MET A 1 -8.63 17.28 -14.25
N ALA A 2 -9.65 18.04 -13.82
CA ALA A 2 -10.81 17.50 -13.09
C ALA A 2 -11.57 16.38 -13.83
N LYS A 3 -11.87 16.55 -15.13
CA LYS A 3 -12.50 15.48 -15.95
C LYS A 3 -11.73 14.16 -15.96
N ALA A 4 -10.40 14.21 -15.90
CA ALA A 4 -9.59 12.99 -15.85
C ALA A 4 -9.85 12.19 -14.56
N MET A 5 -10.27 12.85 -13.47
CA MET A 5 -10.62 12.19 -12.21
C MET A 5 -11.89 11.34 -12.32
N ILE A 6 -12.78 11.60 -13.29
CA ILE A 6 -13.94 10.73 -13.54
C ILE A 6 -13.46 9.30 -13.82
N SER A 7 -12.32 9.11 -14.48
CA SER A 7 -11.76 7.78 -14.76
C SER A 7 -11.45 6.94 -13.51
N LEU A 8 -11.34 7.58 -12.33
CA LEU A 8 -11.12 6.91 -11.05
C LEU A 8 -12.38 6.18 -10.55
N TYR A 9 -13.58 6.56 -11.02
CA TYR A 9 -14.82 5.92 -10.59
C TYR A 9 -14.98 4.50 -11.18
N PRO A 10 -15.68 3.58 -10.48
CA PRO A 10 -16.00 2.25 -11.00
C PRO A 10 -16.66 2.31 -12.38
N LYS A 11 -16.35 1.37 -13.28
CA LYS A 11 -16.88 1.37 -14.65
C LYS A 11 -18.41 1.47 -14.70
N ALA A 12 -19.11 0.68 -13.90
CA ALA A 12 -20.58 0.69 -13.84
C ALA A 12 -21.13 2.04 -13.36
N TRP A 13 -20.44 2.69 -12.41
CA TRP A 13 -20.80 4.02 -11.95
C TRP A 13 -20.61 5.06 -13.05
N ARG A 14 -19.47 5.02 -13.77
CA ARG A 14 -19.17 5.93 -14.88
C ARG A 14 -20.15 5.80 -16.03
N GLN A 15 -20.57 4.59 -16.34
CA GLN A 15 -21.58 4.35 -17.39
C GLN A 15 -22.93 4.97 -17.05
N ARG A 16 -23.24 5.17 -15.77
CA ARG A 16 -24.53 5.70 -15.32
C ARG A 16 -24.50 7.20 -15.07
N TYR A 17 -23.45 7.71 -14.44
CA TYR A 17 -23.38 9.09 -13.96
C TYR A 17 -22.21 9.90 -14.55
N GLY A 18 -21.39 9.27 -15.40
CA GLY A 18 -20.15 9.88 -15.89
C GLY A 18 -20.38 11.13 -16.74
N GLU A 19 -21.41 11.12 -17.59
CA GLU A 19 -21.79 12.27 -18.43
C GLU A 19 -22.35 13.41 -17.57
N GLU A 20 -23.30 13.12 -16.67
CA GLU A 20 -23.86 14.11 -15.74
C GLU A 20 -22.78 14.82 -14.91
N VAL A 21 -21.80 14.06 -14.39
CA VAL A 21 -20.69 14.64 -13.61
C VAL A 21 -19.73 15.42 -14.50
N ALA A 22 -19.51 15.01 -15.75
CA ALA A 22 -18.72 15.78 -16.70
C ALA A 22 -19.36 17.14 -17.01
N ASP A 23 -20.68 17.19 -17.16
CA ASP A 23 -21.45 18.42 -17.40
C ASP A 23 -21.36 19.36 -16.20
N VAL A 24 -21.45 18.83 -14.97
CA VAL A 24 -21.28 19.62 -13.74
C VAL A 24 -19.87 20.19 -13.63
N ILE A 25 -18.84 19.45 -14.08
CA ILE A 25 -17.45 19.93 -14.10
C ILE A 25 -17.27 21.03 -15.16
N ASP A 26 -17.93 20.95 -16.31
CA ASP A 26 -17.84 21.99 -17.35
C ASP A 26 -18.57 23.27 -16.95
N ALA A 27 -19.68 23.16 -16.23
CA ALA A 27 -20.48 24.30 -15.79
C ALA A 27 -19.81 25.16 -14.70
N ARG A 28 -18.71 24.70 -14.09
CA ARG A 28 -18.04 25.39 -12.97
C ARG A 28 -16.53 25.48 -13.19
N PRO A 29 -15.88 26.61 -12.87
CA PRO A 29 -14.41 26.69 -12.94
C PRO A 29 -13.79 25.67 -11.97
N ALA A 30 -12.91 24.82 -12.48
CA ALA A 30 -12.28 23.75 -11.71
C ALA A 30 -11.36 24.34 -10.62
N ARG A 31 -11.78 24.21 -9.35
CA ARG A 31 -10.97 24.57 -8.19
C ARG A 31 -10.22 23.34 -7.68
N VAL A 32 -9.11 23.53 -6.96
CA VAL A 32 -8.38 22.44 -6.28
C VAL A 32 -9.33 21.61 -5.40
N ARG A 33 -10.25 22.28 -4.69
CA ARG A 33 -11.31 21.63 -3.90
C ARG A 33 -12.16 20.66 -4.73
N THR A 34 -12.53 21.02 -5.96
CA THR A 34 -13.31 20.15 -6.85
C THR A 34 -12.56 18.85 -7.19
N VAL A 35 -11.25 18.93 -7.39
CA VAL A 35 -10.42 17.75 -7.65
C VAL A 35 -10.42 16.84 -6.41
N VAL A 36 -10.26 17.41 -5.22
CA VAL A 36 -10.31 16.65 -3.95
C VAL A 36 -11.68 16.01 -3.74
N ASP A 37 -12.78 16.76 -3.93
CA ASP A 37 -14.14 16.26 -3.78
C ASP A 37 -14.43 15.09 -4.74
N LEU A 38 -13.95 15.17 -5.99
CA LEU A 38 -14.07 14.07 -6.97
C LEU A 38 -13.26 12.83 -6.57
N VAL A 39 -12.07 13.01 -6.00
CA VAL A 39 -11.26 11.89 -5.49
C VAL A 39 -11.93 11.22 -4.29
N VAL A 40 -12.47 12.01 -3.35
CA VAL A 40 -13.22 11.49 -2.19
C VAL A 40 -14.50 10.78 -2.66
N GLY A 41 -15.24 11.37 -3.60
CA GLY A 41 -16.43 10.76 -4.17
C GLY A 41 -16.13 9.46 -4.92
N ALA A 42 -15.00 9.37 -5.63
CA ALA A 42 -14.55 8.13 -6.26
C ALA A 42 -14.22 7.07 -5.21
N ALA A 43 -13.53 7.43 -4.14
CA ALA A 43 -13.21 6.53 -3.04
C ALA A 43 -14.48 5.99 -2.35
N ASP A 44 -15.46 6.86 -2.09
CA ASP A 44 -16.75 6.47 -1.52
C ASP A 44 -17.54 5.53 -2.45
N ALA A 45 -17.57 5.83 -3.75
CA ALA A 45 -18.20 4.97 -4.75
C ALA A 45 -17.56 3.57 -4.81
N TRP A 46 -16.24 3.47 -4.61
CA TRP A 46 -15.55 2.19 -4.46
C TRP A 46 -15.92 1.48 -3.17
N LEU A 47 -15.90 2.17 -2.02
CA LEU A 47 -16.29 1.60 -0.72
C LEU A 47 -17.71 1.04 -0.74
N HIS A 48 -18.62 1.72 -1.43
CA HIS A 48 -20.03 1.36 -1.56
C HIS A 48 -20.37 0.64 -2.88
N HIS A 49 -19.40 0.07 -3.61
CA HIS A 49 -19.67 -0.53 -4.93
C HIS A 49 -20.81 -1.55 -4.90
N ARG A 50 -21.03 -2.23 -3.77
CA ARG A 50 -21.99 -3.35 -3.65
C ARG A 50 -23.43 -2.87 -3.78
N ARG A 51 -23.67 -1.58 -3.56
CA ARG A 51 -24.98 -0.95 -3.76
C ARG A 51 -25.29 -0.67 -5.23
N VAL A 52 -24.30 -0.79 -6.13
CA VAL A 52 -24.49 -0.57 -7.57
C VAL A 52 -24.89 -1.90 -8.23
N PRO A 53 -26.10 -2.01 -8.81
CA PRO A 53 -26.52 -3.21 -9.54
C PRO A 53 -25.56 -3.52 -10.69
N GLY A 54 -25.14 -4.78 -10.82
CA GLY A 54 -24.18 -5.22 -11.84
C GLY A 54 -22.71 -4.95 -11.51
N ALA A 55 -22.39 -4.47 -10.29
CA ALA A 55 -21.01 -4.31 -9.87
C ALA A 55 -20.29 -5.66 -9.74
N GLY A 56 -19.27 -5.86 -10.57
CA GLY A 56 -18.30 -6.94 -10.36
C GLY A 56 -17.45 -6.72 -9.10
N PRO A 57 -16.70 -7.74 -8.64
CA PRO A 57 -15.82 -7.61 -7.48
C PRO A 57 -14.84 -6.45 -7.65
N LEU A 58 -14.66 -5.67 -6.57
CA LEU A 58 -13.79 -4.50 -6.47
C LEU A 58 -12.42 -4.75 -7.11
N ARG A 59 -12.20 -4.19 -8.29
CA ARG A 59 -10.89 -4.10 -8.93
C ARG A 59 -10.43 -2.67 -8.78
N VAL A 60 -9.92 -2.31 -7.61
CA VAL A 60 -9.18 -1.05 -7.49
C VAL A 60 -8.06 -1.14 -8.53
N PRO A 61 -7.98 -0.21 -9.50
CA PRO A 61 -6.90 -0.23 -10.46
C PRO A 61 -5.61 -0.13 -9.65
N LEU A 62 -4.74 -1.12 -9.75
CA LEU A 62 -3.44 -1.10 -9.10
C LEU A 62 -2.70 0.20 -9.41
N ALA A 63 -2.89 0.73 -10.62
CA ALA A 63 -2.41 2.04 -11.06
C ALA A 63 -2.87 3.20 -10.16
N THR A 64 -4.11 3.19 -9.65
CA THR A 64 -4.61 4.23 -8.74
C THR A 64 -3.94 4.14 -7.38
N ILE A 65 -3.78 2.92 -6.85
CA ILE A 65 -3.04 2.69 -5.59
C ILE A 65 -1.60 3.19 -5.76
N LEU A 66 -0.92 2.77 -6.83
CA LEU A 66 0.45 3.16 -7.16
C LEU A 66 0.60 4.66 -7.44
N ALA A 67 -0.39 5.32 -8.06
CA ALA A 67 -0.35 6.76 -8.33
C ALA A 67 -0.55 7.59 -7.06
N CYS A 68 -1.51 7.23 -6.20
CA CYS A 68 -1.72 7.90 -4.91
C CYS A 68 -0.51 7.69 -3.99
N ALA A 69 0.00 6.46 -3.95
CA ALA A 69 1.22 6.08 -3.26
C ALA A 69 2.45 6.87 -3.74
N GLY A 70 2.67 6.90 -5.05
CA GLY A 70 3.77 7.62 -5.68
C GLY A 70 3.70 9.12 -5.48
N ALA A 71 2.50 9.72 -5.58
CA ALA A 71 2.28 11.13 -5.29
C ALA A 71 2.53 11.47 -3.81
N GLY A 72 2.09 10.62 -2.88
CA GLY A 72 2.37 10.76 -1.45
C GLY A 72 3.87 10.72 -1.15
N LEU A 73 4.58 9.74 -1.71
CA LEU A 73 6.03 9.65 -1.62
C LEU A 73 6.73 10.88 -2.21
N LEU A 74 6.34 11.32 -3.41
CA LEU A 74 6.90 12.51 -4.07
C LEU A 74 6.71 13.80 -3.27
N LEU A 75 5.53 13.99 -2.68
CA LEU A 75 5.24 15.16 -1.84
C LEU A 75 6.03 15.14 -0.53
N LEU A 76 6.21 13.96 0.07
CA LEU A 76 7.01 13.79 1.27
C LEU A 76 8.51 13.99 1.01
N TRP A 77 8.98 13.65 -0.20
CA TRP A 77 10.37 13.73 -0.61
C TRP A 77 10.73 15.03 -1.34
N ASN A 78 9.77 15.94 -1.52
CA ASN A 78 10.00 17.20 -2.20
C ASN A 78 10.97 18.05 -1.35
N PRO A 79 12.14 18.46 -1.89
CA PRO A 79 13.07 19.33 -1.18
C PRO A 79 12.40 20.60 -0.63
N GLY A 80 11.39 21.14 -1.32
CA GLY A 80 10.63 22.30 -0.84
C GLY A 80 9.76 22.02 0.40
N MET A 81 9.43 20.77 0.70
CA MET A 81 8.76 20.36 1.96
C MET A 81 9.78 19.94 3.04
N ARG A 82 10.95 19.45 2.61
CA ARG A 82 12.05 18.98 3.46
C ARG A 82 12.90 20.13 4.02
N ASP A 83 13.21 21.10 3.17
CA ASP A 83 14.17 22.19 3.38
C ASP A 83 13.49 23.56 3.46
N ALA A 84 12.17 23.60 3.69
CA ALA A 84 11.44 24.86 3.92
C ALA A 84 12.07 25.58 5.13
N ALA A 85 12.93 26.55 4.84
CA ALA A 85 13.90 27.13 5.76
C ALA A 85 13.30 27.95 6.92
N ASP A 86 11.99 28.23 6.89
CA ASP A 86 11.34 29.18 7.81
C ASP A 86 10.44 28.54 8.88
N LEU A 87 10.23 27.22 8.89
CA LEU A 87 9.55 26.53 9.99
C LEU A 87 10.32 25.27 10.35
N ALA A 88 10.90 25.23 11.56
CA ALA A 88 11.31 24.02 12.30
C ALA A 88 11.26 22.75 11.44
N SER A 89 12.29 22.58 10.60
CA SER A 89 12.23 21.58 9.53
C SER A 89 11.98 20.20 10.13
N LEU A 90 11.15 19.39 9.47
CA LEU A 90 10.75 18.04 9.90
C LEU A 90 11.96 17.21 10.39
N HIS A 91 13.08 17.39 9.70
CA HIS A 91 14.33 16.69 9.97
C HIS A 91 15.03 17.22 11.23
N GLY A 92 14.92 18.51 11.53
CA GLY A 92 15.48 19.13 12.73
C GLY A 92 14.81 18.63 14.01
N VAL A 93 13.47 18.68 14.09
CA VAL A 93 12.71 18.23 15.28
C VAL A 93 12.97 16.74 15.56
N TRP A 94 13.06 15.93 14.52
CA TRP A 94 13.34 14.51 14.67
C TRP A 94 14.80 14.20 14.97
N ALA A 95 15.75 14.90 14.35
CA ALA A 95 17.17 14.75 14.69
C ALA A 95 17.41 15.14 16.16
N GLU A 96 16.75 16.19 16.63
CA GLU A 96 16.78 16.57 18.04
C GLU A 96 16.14 15.50 18.93
N ALA A 97 14.96 14.99 18.59
CA ALA A 97 14.29 13.92 19.33
C ALA A 97 15.11 12.61 19.35
N ALA A 98 15.72 12.24 18.22
CA ALA A 98 16.63 11.10 18.13
C ALA A 98 17.90 11.29 18.97
N GLY A 99 18.34 12.54 19.13
CA GLY A 99 19.46 12.92 19.99
C GLY A 99 19.16 12.95 21.49
N ARG A 100 17.89 12.83 21.92
CA ARG A 100 17.49 12.91 23.35
C ARG A 100 17.87 11.69 24.21
N GLY A 101 18.61 10.73 23.67
CA GLY A 101 19.26 9.67 24.43
C GLY A 101 19.09 8.26 23.87
N MET A 102 19.66 7.28 24.59
CA MET A 102 19.79 5.89 24.15
C MET A 102 18.45 5.23 23.76
N LEU A 103 17.35 5.58 24.43
CA LEU A 103 16.02 5.04 24.12
C LEU A 103 15.56 5.44 22.70
N ALA A 104 15.77 6.69 22.31
CA ALA A 104 15.34 7.20 21.00
C ALA A 104 16.14 6.55 19.86
N GLU A 105 17.44 6.36 20.06
CA GLU A 105 18.32 5.64 19.15
C GLU A 105 17.88 4.17 18.98
N GLN A 106 17.57 3.49 20.09
CA GLN A 106 17.08 2.10 20.06
C GLN A 106 15.73 1.97 19.34
N LEU A 107 14.76 2.86 19.63
CA LEU A 107 13.46 2.87 18.97
C LEU A 107 13.59 3.15 17.47
N HIS A 108 14.51 4.03 17.07
CA HIS A 108 14.78 4.33 15.67
C HIS A 108 15.35 3.09 14.95
N GLY A 109 16.38 2.46 15.53
CA GLY A 109 16.97 1.24 14.99
C GLY A 109 15.96 0.09 14.89
N LEU A 110 15.10 -0.07 15.91
CA LEU A 110 14.03 -1.06 15.92
C LEU A 110 12.98 -0.78 14.83
N ALA A 111 12.52 0.46 14.68
CA ALA A 111 11.58 0.84 13.62
C ALA A 111 12.14 0.52 12.23
N ARG A 112 13.41 0.86 12.00
CA ARG A 112 14.12 0.61 10.73
C ARG A 112 14.23 -0.90 10.43
N LEU A 113 14.58 -1.71 11.43
CA LEU A 113 14.62 -3.17 11.29
C LEU A 113 13.22 -3.75 11.00
N LEU A 114 12.19 -3.29 11.71
CA LEU A 114 10.81 -3.75 11.51
C LEU A 114 10.28 -3.38 10.11
N TYR A 115 10.56 -2.19 9.61
CA TYR A 115 10.18 -1.83 8.24
C TYR A 115 10.94 -2.67 7.20
N ALA A 116 12.24 -2.88 7.36
CA ALA A 116 13.02 -3.71 6.43
C ALA A 116 12.54 -5.16 6.41
N THR A 117 12.27 -5.74 7.58
CA THR A 117 11.72 -7.10 7.70
C THR A 117 10.32 -7.20 7.11
N ALA A 118 9.45 -6.21 7.33
CA ALA A 118 8.13 -6.16 6.72
C ALA A 118 8.19 -6.05 5.19
N ALA A 119 9.08 -5.20 4.65
CA ALA A 119 9.33 -5.09 3.21
C ALA A 119 9.78 -6.42 2.61
N ALA A 120 10.82 -7.03 3.21
CA ALA A 120 11.38 -8.30 2.77
C ALA A 120 10.32 -9.42 2.80
N ALA A 121 9.55 -9.53 3.89
CA ALA A 121 8.46 -10.49 4.00
C ALA A 121 7.39 -10.26 2.92
N ALA A 122 6.99 -9.01 2.67
CA ALA A 122 6.01 -8.69 1.63
C ALA A 122 6.50 -9.09 0.22
N VAL A 123 7.77 -8.84 -0.11
CA VAL A 123 8.38 -9.27 -1.38
C VAL A 123 8.46 -10.79 -1.48
N LEU A 124 8.99 -11.45 -0.44
CA LEU A 124 9.15 -12.91 -0.40
C LEU A 124 7.80 -13.65 -0.44
N SER A 125 6.70 -13.01 -0.04
CA SER A 125 5.36 -13.60 -0.14
C SER A 125 4.93 -13.95 -1.58
N VAL A 126 5.58 -13.36 -2.58
CA VAL A 126 5.36 -13.66 -4.01
C VAL A 126 5.97 -15.00 -4.42
N VAL A 127 7.06 -15.43 -3.77
CA VAL A 127 7.84 -16.62 -4.17
C VAL A 127 6.98 -17.90 -4.18
N PRO A 128 6.21 -18.23 -3.11
CA PRO A 128 5.35 -19.41 -3.13
C PRO A 128 4.33 -19.38 -4.27
N LEU A 129 3.78 -18.20 -4.58
CA LEU A 129 2.79 -18.04 -5.64
C LEU A 129 3.39 -18.28 -7.02
N VAL A 130 4.60 -17.78 -7.27
CA VAL A 130 5.34 -17.98 -8.53
C VAL A 130 5.63 -19.47 -8.77
N PHE A 131 6.19 -20.17 -7.77
CA PHE A 131 6.45 -21.61 -7.87
C PHE A 131 5.17 -22.41 -8.11
N THR A 132 4.06 -21.99 -7.51
CA THR A 132 2.76 -22.64 -7.70
C THR A 132 2.26 -22.43 -9.12
N CYS A 133 2.32 -21.20 -9.63
CA CYS A 133 1.87 -20.90 -10.98
C CYS A 133 2.68 -21.68 -12.02
N LEU A 134 4.00 -21.76 -11.86
CA LEU A 134 4.87 -22.58 -12.72
C LEU A 134 4.49 -24.06 -12.68
N THR A 135 4.20 -24.59 -11.49
CA THR A 135 3.78 -25.99 -11.31
C THR A 135 2.43 -26.25 -11.97
N ALA A 136 1.45 -25.37 -11.74
CA ALA A 136 0.12 -25.44 -12.36
C ALA A 136 0.19 -25.31 -13.89
N MET A 137 1.07 -24.45 -14.41
CA MET A 137 1.29 -24.31 -15.85
C MET A 137 1.80 -25.59 -16.49
N ARG A 138 2.71 -26.30 -15.81
CA ARG A 138 3.34 -27.54 -16.31
C ARG A 138 2.48 -28.78 -16.13
N ARG A 139 1.75 -28.89 -15.00
CA ARG A 139 1.08 -30.13 -14.60
C ARG A 139 -0.44 -30.13 -14.72
N SER A 140 -1.09 -28.97 -14.89
CA SER A 140 -2.54 -28.92 -15.00
C SER A 140 -3.02 -29.44 -16.36
N GLY A 141 -3.90 -30.45 -16.35
CA GLY A 141 -4.67 -30.88 -17.52
C GLY A 141 -5.76 -29.88 -17.92
N ASP A 142 -6.23 -29.06 -16.98
CA ASP A 142 -7.22 -28.01 -17.24
C ASP A 142 -6.58 -26.77 -17.90
N ARG A 143 -7.10 -26.41 -19.08
CA ARG A 143 -6.67 -25.24 -19.88
C ARG A 143 -6.95 -23.92 -19.17
N VAL A 144 -8.05 -23.81 -18.42
CA VAL A 144 -8.43 -22.57 -17.71
C VAL A 144 -7.44 -22.28 -16.58
N THR A 145 -7.12 -23.30 -15.78
CA THR A 145 -6.09 -23.22 -14.74
C THR A 145 -4.74 -22.81 -15.33
N ARG A 146 -4.32 -23.41 -16.44
CA ARG A 146 -3.04 -23.11 -17.10
C ARG A 146 -2.93 -21.66 -17.58
N ILE A 147 -3.96 -21.16 -18.27
CA ILE A 147 -4.00 -19.77 -18.78
C ILE A 147 -3.99 -18.78 -17.61
N THR A 148 -4.78 -19.06 -16.57
CA THR A 148 -4.89 -18.18 -15.40
C THR A 148 -3.58 -18.14 -14.61
N ALA A 149 -2.96 -19.29 -14.38
CA ALA A 149 -1.63 -19.38 -13.76
C ALA A 149 -0.56 -18.62 -14.55
N GLY A 150 -0.59 -18.71 -15.89
CA GLY A 150 0.33 -17.94 -16.76
C GLY A 150 0.15 -16.43 -16.59
N ARG A 151 -1.09 -15.94 -16.57
CA ARG A 151 -1.37 -14.50 -16.33
C ARG A 151 -0.87 -14.06 -14.96
N ILE A 152 -1.16 -14.83 -13.91
CA ILE A 152 -0.73 -14.52 -12.54
C ILE A 152 0.80 -14.51 -12.47
N PHE A 153 1.48 -15.47 -13.09
CA PHE A 153 2.94 -15.53 -13.14
C PHE A 153 3.52 -14.27 -13.80
N VAL A 154 3.03 -13.90 -15.00
CA VAL A 154 3.51 -12.71 -15.71
C VAL A 154 3.26 -11.45 -14.88
N THR A 155 2.06 -11.29 -14.30
CA THR A 155 1.79 -10.15 -13.44
C THR A 155 2.66 -10.15 -12.19
N ALA A 156 2.88 -11.31 -11.57
CA ALA A 156 3.75 -11.44 -10.39
C ALA A 156 5.18 -11.03 -10.70
N VAL A 157 5.75 -11.43 -11.84
CA VAL A 157 7.10 -11.03 -12.25
C VAL A 157 7.17 -9.54 -12.57
N LEU A 158 6.24 -9.03 -13.39
CA LEU A 158 6.18 -7.61 -13.75
C LEU A 158 5.97 -6.69 -12.55
N LEU A 159 5.41 -7.20 -11.46
CA LEU A 159 5.09 -6.46 -10.26
C LEU A 159 6.21 -6.62 -9.21
N ALA A 160 6.72 -7.84 -9.03
CA ALA A 160 7.79 -8.13 -8.09
C ALA A 160 9.11 -7.47 -8.49
N VAL A 161 9.43 -7.38 -9.79
CA VAL A 161 10.71 -6.77 -10.22
C VAL A 161 10.76 -5.27 -9.88
N PRO A 162 9.79 -4.42 -10.25
CA PRO A 162 9.81 -3.01 -9.85
C PRO A 162 9.73 -2.84 -8.33
N VAL A 163 8.90 -3.63 -7.65
CA VAL A 163 8.76 -3.60 -6.20
C VAL A 163 10.07 -3.96 -5.50
N ALA A 164 10.76 -5.01 -5.98
CA ALA A 164 12.06 -5.42 -5.45
C ALA A 164 13.13 -4.39 -5.79
N MET A 165 13.13 -3.81 -6.99
CA MET A 165 14.04 -2.73 -7.38
C MET A 165 13.87 -1.50 -6.49
N ILE A 166 12.62 -1.06 -6.24
CA ILE A 166 12.34 0.07 -5.35
C ILE A 166 12.72 -0.29 -3.91
N GLY A 167 12.35 -1.49 -3.44
CA GLY A 167 12.70 -1.98 -2.11
C GLY A 167 14.21 -2.07 -1.89
N LEU A 168 14.96 -2.64 -2.85
CA LEU A 168 16.42 -2.73 -2.84
C LEU A 168 17.07 -1.35 -2.96
N GLY A 169 16.51 -0.45 -3.77
CA GLY A 169 16.96 0.94 -3.85
C GLY A 169 16.83 1.65 -2.50
N PHE A 170 15.72 1.44 -1.79
CA PHE A 170 15.53 1.99 -0.45
C PHE A 170 16.38 1.30 0.62
N VAL A 171 16.57 -0.01 0.54
CA VAL A 171 17.55 -0.70 1.40
C VAL A 171 18.95 -0.16 1.14
N GLY A 172 19.33 0.09 -0.11
CA GLY A 172 20.61 0.70 -0.47
C GLY A 172 20.75 2.13 0.06
N MET A 173 19.72 2.96 -0.10
CA MET A 173 19.71 4.34 0.41
C MET A 173 19.73 4.40 1.93
N ALA A 174 18.95 3.55 2.62
CA ALA A 174 18.86 3.59 4.07
C ALA A 174 20.01 2.86 4.75
N PHE A 175 20.53 1.76 4.19
CA PHE A 175 21.48 0.87 4.88
C PHE A 175 22.88 0.81 4.29
N LEU A 176 23.09 1.27 3.06
CA LEU A 176 24.40 1.21 2.41
C LEU A 176 24.97 2.61 2.12
N ASP A 177 24.34 3.68 2.63
CA ASP A 177 24.66 5.09 2.32
C ASP A 177 24.72 5.40 0.81
N ILE A 178 24.01 4.62 -0.01
CA ILE A 178 23.97 4.80 -1.47
C ILE A 178 22.86 5.81 -1.79
N GLY A 179 23.10 7.11 -1.59
CA GLY A 179 22.15 8.15 -1.99
C GLY A 179 22.24 9.45 -1.20
N TYR A 180 21.18 10.26 -1.30
CA TYR A 180 21.06 11.50 -0.51
C TYR A 180 20.75 11.15 0.96
N PRO A 181 21.49 11.72 1.93
CA PRO A 181 21.22 11.48 3.34
C PRO A 181 19.81 12.00 3.63
N VAL A 182 18.89 11.11 3.98
CA VAL A 182 17.48 11.46 4.26
C VAL A 182 17.21 11.64 5.73
N GLY A 183 18.25 11.53 6.56
CA GLY A 183 18.18 11.65 8.00
C GLY A 183 17.31 10.56 8.64
N PRO A 184 17.30 10.49 9.99
CA PRO A 184 16.64 9.40 10.70
C PRO A 184 15.12 9.38 10.48
N LEU A 185 14.49 10.55 10.27
CA LEU A 185 13.06 10.64 9.96
C LEU A 185 12.75 10.12 8.57
N GLY A 186 13.53 10.56 7.57
CA GLY A 186 13.35 10.10 6.20
C GLY A 186 13.45 8.59 6.10
N GLU A 187 14.42 7.98 6.77
CA GLU A 187 14.57 6.51 6.81
C GLU A 187 13.36 5.79 7.42
N ALA A 188 12.85 6.27 8.57
CA ALA A 188 11.69 5.67 9.21
C ALA A 188 10.41 5.88 8.38
N MET A 189 10.27 7.06 7.77
CA MET A 189 9.12 7.41 6.92
C MET A 189 9.08 6.60 5.64
N VAL A 190 10.23 6.38 4.99
CA VAL A 190 10.35 5.50 3.82
C VAL A 190 9.71 4.16 4.09
N GLY A 191 10.09 3.54 5.21
CA GLY A 191 9.53 2.25 5.61
C GLY A 191 8.01 2.34 5.75
N GLY A 192 7.54 3.33 6.50
CA GLY A 192 6.12 3.53 6.80
C GLY A 192 5.22 3.74 5.57
N PHE A 193 5.75 4.35 4.51
CA PHE A 193 5.01 4.59 3.25
C PHE A 193 5.22 3.49 2.23
N LEU A 194 6.47 3.05 2.02
CA LEU A 194 6.80 2.10 0.98
C LEU A 194 6.24 0.71 1.27
N VAL A 195 6.36 0.24 2.51
CA VAL A 195 5.94 -1.13 2.89
C VAL A 195 4.45 -1.37 2.61
N PRO A 196 3.51 -0.48 2.97
CA PRO A 196 2.10 -0.59 2.57
C PRO A 196 1.88 -0.66 1.06
N ILE A 197 2.66 0.10 0.28
CA ILE A 197 2.55 0.11 -1.18
C ILE A 197 2.98 -1.25 -1.71
N ILE A 198 4.12 -1.78 -1.25
CA ILE A 198 4.59 -3.12 -1.59
C ILE A 198 3.52 -4.16 -1.26
N MET A 199 2.98 -4.13 -0.03
CA MET A 199 1.94 -5.07 0.41
C MET A 199 0.67 -4.97 -0.43
N ALA A 200 0.19 -3.75 -0.71
CA ALA A 200 -1.01 -3.52 -1.52
C ALA A 200 -0.83 -4.03 -2.95
N THR A 201 0.36 -3.81 -3.50
CA THR A 201 0.72 -4.23 -4.85
C THR A 201 0.76 -5.75 -4.93
N VAL A 202 1.40 -6.40 -3.96
CA VAL A 202 1.45 -7.88 -3.88
C VAL A 202 0.09 -8.50 -3.60
N LEU A 203 -0.79 -7.85 -2.83
CA LEU A 203 -2.14 -8.33 -2.52
C LEU A 203 -3.00 -8.55 -3.78
N ALA A 204 -2.74 -7.83 -4.87
CA ALA A 204 -3.46 -8.02 -6.14
C ALA A 204 -3.29 -9.44 -6.70
N LEU A 205 -2.13 -10.07 -6.49
CA LEU A 205 -1.81 -11.40 -7.02
C LEU A 205 -2.68 -12.52 -6.44
N PRO A 206 -2.77 -12.70 -5.10
CA PRO A 206 -3.67 -13.69 -4.51
C PRO A 206 -5.14 -13.39 -4.84
N MET A 207 -5.52 -12.12 -5.06
CA MET A 207 -6.88 -11.78 -5.49
C MET A 207 -7.22 -12.34 -6.88
N MET A 208 -6.28 -12.30 -7.81
CA MET A 208 -6.46 -12.89 -9.15
C MET A 208 -6.50 -14.42 -9.10
N ALA A 209 -5.67 -15.03 -8.25
CA ALA A 209 -5.58 -16.48 -8.10
C ALA A 209 -6.85 -17.12 -7.50
N MET A 210 -7.70 -16.33 -6.82
CA MET A 210 -8.95 -16.84 -6.24
C MET A 210 -9.95 -17.45 -7.23
N GLY A 211 -9.89 -17.05 -8.50
CA GLY A 211 -10.80 -17.59 -9.52
C GLY A 211 -10.55 -19.07 -9.83
N VAL A 212 -9.48 -19.66 -9.29
CA VAL A 212 -9.00 -21.00 -9.62
C VAL A 212 -8.81 -21.82 -8.34
N PRO A 213 -9.74 -22.74 -8.02
CA PRO A 213 -9.71 -23.50 -6.77
C PRO A 213 -8.39 -24.26 -6.53
N SER A 214 -7.76 -24.77 -7.60
CA SER A 214 -6.49 -25.51 -7.53
C SER A 214 -5.31 -24.69 -7.02
N LEU A 215 -5.40 -23.34 -7.00
CA LEU A 215 -4.37 -22.45 -6.46
C LEU A 215 -4.61 -22.08 -4.98
N GLY A 216 -5.74 -22.49 -4.39
CA GLY A 216 -6.24 -21.97 -3.12
C GLY A 216 -5.31 -22.17 -1.91
N SER A 217 -4.63 -23.32 -1.80
CA SER A 217 -3.69 -23.59 -0.70
C SER A 217 -2.52 -22.61 -0.67
N TYR A 218 -2.02 -22.20 -1.83
CA TYR A 218 -0.85 -21.34 -1.97
C TYR A 218 -1.18 -19.86 -1.84
N VAL A 219 -2.37 -19.46 -2.31
CA VAL A 219 -2.96 -18.15 -2.01
C VAL A 219 -3.02 -17.90 -0.50
N ARG A 220 -3.32 -18.93 0.29
CA ARG A 220 -3.29 -18.84 1.77
C ARG A 220 -1.88 -18.67 2.31
N GLY A 221 -0.88 -19.35 1.73
CA GLY A 221 0.53 -19.19 2.10
C GLY A 221 1.00 -17.75 1.91
N THR A 222 0.81 -17.18 0.72
CA THR A 222 1.09 -15.76 0.43
C THR A 222 0.32 -14.83 1.38
N GLY A 223 -0.96 -15.09 1.62
CA GLY A 223 -1.78 -14.31 2.55
C GLY A 223 -1.25 -14.29 3.98
N ARG A 224 -0.72 -15.41 4.49
CA ARG A 224 -0.11 -15.48 5.84
C ARG A 224 1.18 -14.67 5.94
N ILE A 225 2.04 -14.74 4.92
CA ILE A 225 3.29 -13.96 4.91
C ILE A 225 2.97 -12.46 4.83
N LEU A 226 2.02 -12.06 3.98
CA LEU A 226 1.54 -10.68 3.90
C LEU A 226 0.91 -10.19 5.22
N MET A 227 0.17 -11.05 5.92
CA MET A 227 -0.35 -10.74 7.26
C MET A 227 0.79 -10.51 8.27
N GLY A 228 1.83 -11.35 8.24
CA GLY A 228 3.03 -11.13 9.05
C GLY A 228 3.69 -9.79 8.75
N ALA A 229 3.92 -9.48 7.48
CA ALA A 229 4.46 -8.19 7.04
C ALA A 229 3.61 -7.00 7.52
N ALA A 230 2.29 -7.12 7.44
CA ALA A 230 1.34 -6.10 7.87
C ALA A 230 1.41 -5.84 9.40
N VAL A 231 1.51 -6.89 10.21
CA VAL A 231 1.69 -6.77 11.66
C VAL A 231 3.04 -6.15 12.01
N THR A 232 4.12 -6.60 11.37
CA THR A 232 5.46 -6.04 11.56
C THR A 232 5.52 -4.56 11.19
N ASN A 233 4.89 -4.16 10.08
CA ASN A 233 4.76 -2.76 9.70
C ASN A 233 3.99 -1.92 10.72
N ALA A 234 2.89 -2.45 11.29
CA ALA A 234 2.15 -1.75 12.35
C ALA A 234 2.99 -1.58 13.63
N ALA A 235 3.79 -2.58 14.00
CA ALA A 235 4.72 -2.48 15.13
C ALA A 235 5.83 -1.43 14.88
N ALA A 236 6.31 -1.31 13.64
CA ALA A 236 7.26 -0.25 13.26
C ALA A 236 6.65 1.15 13.45
N TRP A 237 5.39 1.33 13.06
CA TRP A 237 4.66 2.58 13.30
C TRP A 237 4.49 2.92 14.77
N LEU A 238 4.30 1.93 15.65
CA LEU A 238 4.25 2.16 17.09
C LEU A 238 5.56 2.79 17.60
N CYS A 239 6.71 2.29 17.13
CA CYS A 239 8.02 2.86 17.47
C CYS A 239 8.13 4.32 16.99
N VAL A 240 7.67 4.60 15.77
CA VAL A 240 7.63 5.97 15.22
C VAL A 240 6.74 6.89 16.05
N VAL A 241 5.56 6.43 16.46
CA VAL A 241 4.63 7.23 17.29
C VAL A 241 5.22 7.52 18.67
N VAL A 242 5.92 6.56 19.29
CA VAL A 242 6.59 6.80 20.58
C VAL A 242 7.71 7.83 20.41
N LEU A 243 8.51 7.72 19.34
CA LEU A 243 9.55 8.72 19.01
C LEU A 243 8.96 10.11 18.77
N LEU A 244 7.87 10.20 18.02
CA LEU A 244 7.12 11.44 17.84
C LEU A 244 6.69 12.01 19.19
N ALA A 245 6.14 11.16 20.07
CA ALA A 245 5.66 11.60 21.37
C ALA A 245 6.75 12.20 22.25
N MET A 246 7.98 11.68 22.15
CA MET A 246 9.15 12.23 22.86
C MET A 246 9.61 13.60 22.32
N GLY A 247 9.26 13.94 21.07
CA GLY A 247 9.58 15.21 20.41
C GLY A 247 8.37 16.13 20.19
N LEU A 248 7.18 15.76 20.67
CA LEU A 248 5.90 16.41 20.34
C LEU A 248 5.86 17.89 20.73
N GLU A 249 6.55 18.29 21.79
CA GLU A 249 6.57 19.67 22.29
C GLU A 249 7.10 20.68 21.25
N GLN A 250 7.93 20.22 20.31
CA GLN A 250 8.52 21.04 19.25
C GLN A 250 7.88 20.79 17.88
N ALA A 251 6.99 19.80 17.79
CA ALA A 251 6.39 19.36 16.55
C ALA A 251 5.17 20.23 16.17
N SER A 252 5.08 20.65 14.91
CA SER A 252 3.89 21.37 14.43
C SER A 252 2.66 20.47 14.39
N TRP A 253 1.47 21.01 14.72
CA TRP A 253 0.21 20.26 14.67
C TRP A 253 -0.13 19.69 13.29
N SER A 254 0.24 20.40 12.22
CA SER A 254 0.09 19.93 10.84
C SER A 254 0.91 18.67 10.57
N PHE A 255 2.12 18.60 11.10
CA PHE A 255 2.97 17.41 11.00
C PHE A 255 2.38 16.22 11.74
N VAL A 256 1.94 16.41 12.99
CA VAL A 256 1.28 15.35 13.77
C VAL A 256 0.06 14.82 13.02
N GLY A 257 -0.74 15.71 12.41
CA GLY A 257 -1.86 15.35 11.56
C GLY A 257 -1.48 14.49 10.36
N ILE A 258 -0.46 14.90 9.59
CA ILE A 258 0.02 14.15 8.41
C ILE A 258 0.55 12.77 8.82
N MET A 259 1.32 12.69 9.92
CA MET A 259 1.86 11.45 10.44
C MET A 259 0.75 10.50 10.90
N ALA A 260 -0.23 11.01 11.64
CA ALA A 260 -1.37 10.24 12.11
C ALA A 260 -2.21 9.69 10.93
N VAL A 261 -2.48 10.53 9.92
CA VAL A 261 -3.18 10.09 8.70
C VAL A 261 -2.37 9.01 7.97
N SER A 262 -1.06 9.18 7.86
CA SER A 262 -0.18 8.23 7.18
C SER A 262 -0.12 6.88 7.90
N ALA A 263 0.07 6.91 9.22
CA ALA A 263 0.00 5.73 10.07
C ALA A 263 -1.38 5.05 9.97
N PHE A 264 -2.46 5.83 9.99
CA PHE A 264 -3.82 5.32 9.87
C PHE A 264 -4.06 4.64 8.51
N VAL A 265 -3.68 5.27 7.40
CA VAL A 265 -3.78 4.69 6.05
C VAL A 265 -2.94 3.40 5.96
N SER A 266 -1.73 3.41 6.50
CA SER A 266 -0.83 2.26 6.55
C SER A 266 -1.45 1.09 7.33
N MET A 267 -1.97 1.34 8.53
CA MET A 267 -2.65 0.37 9.37
C MET A 267 -3.96 -0.13 8.75
N TYR A 268 -4.72 0.74 8.09
CA TYR A 268 -5.94 0.37 7.39
C TYR A 268 -5.66 -0.56 6.21
N MET A 269 -4.63 -0.26 5.42
CA MET A 269 -4.19 -1.13 4.32
C MET A 269 -3.71 -2.49 4.84
N ALA A 270 -2.93 -2.50 5.92
CA ALA A 270 -2.54 -3.71 6.64
C ALA A 270 -3.79 -4.51 7.09
N ALA A 271 -4.76 -3.87 7.73
CA ALA A 271 -5.99 -4.50 8.18
C ALA A 271 -6.83 -5.06 7.01
N LEU A 272 -6.87 -4.36 5.88
CA LEU A 272 -7.53 -4.86 4.66
C LEU A 272 -6.83 -6.10 4.11
N VAL A 273 -5.49 -6.13 4.11
CA VAL A 273 -4.69 -7.31 3.74
C VAL A 273 -5.06 -8.48 4.66
N VAL A 274 -5.02 -8.29 5.98
CA VAL A 274 -5.36 -9.32 6.97
C VAL A 274 -6.79 -9.81 6.81
N ARG A 275 -7.76 -8.90 6.72
CA ARG A 275 -9.19 -9.23 6.58
C ARG A 275 -9.45 -10.03 5.31
N ASN A 276 -8.82 -9.66 4.18
CA ASN A 276 -8.95 -10.40 2.94
C ASN A 276 -8.28 -11.77 3.03
N ALA A 277 -7.11 -11.88 3.65
CA ALA A 277 -6.44 -13.17 3.86
C ALA A 277 -7.28 -14.11 4.76
N TRP A 278 -7.83 -13.57 5.85
CA TRP A 278 -8.59 -14.34 6.86
C TRP A 278 -9.98 -14.74 6.38
N GLY A 279 -10.77 -13.78 5.87
CA GLY A 279 -12.16 -14.02 5.47
C GLY A 279 -12.29 -15.10 4.39
N ARG A 280 -11.24 -15.29 3.58
CA ARG A 280 -11.19 -16.27 2.50
C ARG A 280 -10.72 -17.65 2.95
N GLY A 281 -10.03 -17.75 4.08
CA GLY A 281 -9.73 -19.03 4.72
C GLY A 281 -10.99 -19.75 5.19
N ARG A 282 -11.97 -19.00 5.70
CA ARG A 282 -13.24 -19.54 6.24
C ARG A 282 -14.18 -20.06 5.15
N THR A 283 -14.42 -19.30 4.08
CA THR A 283 -15.35 -19.70 3.02
C THR A 283 -14.95 -20.99 2.28
N VAL A 284 -13.66 -21.30 2.23
CA VAL A 284 -13.18 -22.57 1.66
C VAL A 284 -13.40 -23.73 2.63
N LEU A 285 -13.16 -23.52 3.93
CA LEU A 285 -13.43 -24.53 4.96
C LEU A 285 -14.91 -24.90 5.01
N ASP A 286 -15.80 -23.92 4.88
CA ASP A 286 -17.25 -24.18 4.89
C ASP A 286 -17.72 -24.97 3.65
N ARG A 287 -17.03 -24.85 2.50
CA ARG A 287 -17.31 -25.67 1.30
C ARG A 287 -16.77 -27.09 1.36
N LEU A 288 -15.85 -27.37 2.29
CA LEU A 288 -15.25 -28.69 2.47
C LEU A 288 -15.95 -29.52 3.54
N LYS A 289 -16.89 -28.94 4.28
CA LYS A 289 -17.74 -29.72 5.18
C LYS A 289 -18.70 -30.56 4.33
N PRO A 290 -18.67 -31.91 4.45
CA PRO A 290 -19.68 -32.75 3.82
C PRO A 290 -21.07 -32.34 4.33
N ALA A 291 -22.04 -32.34 3.41
CA ALA A 291 -23.44 -32.01 3.71
C ALA A 291 -24.06 -33.02 4.68
#